data_AF-A0A258LNS7-F1
#
_entry.id   AF-A0A258LNS7-F1
#
_cell.length_a   1.000
_cell.length_b   1.000
_cell.length_c   1.000
_cell.angle_alpha   90.00
_cell.angle_beta   90.00
_cell.angle_gamma   90.00
#
_symmetry.space_group_name_H-M   'P 1'
#
loop_
_entity.id
_entity.type
_entity.pdbx_description
1 polymer ?
#
loop_
_entity_poly.entity_id
_entity_poly.type
_entity_poly.pdbx_seq_one_letter_code
_entity_poly.pdbx_strand_id
1 'polypeptide(L)'
;MLAGPDGTSLGLGRGEVLTLIATVAIAAEILLVGGFAGKVDVRRVSIIQLAVASTLCFALMPVTGESVSHLGWGVIAATALLGFASALIQVTMNWAQRKVSPTRATVIYAGEPVWAGLVGRLAGERLPALAILGAALIVVGVLVSELRFKAKAKASA
;
A
#
# COMPACT_ATOMS: atom_id res chain seq x y z
N MET A 1 -4.57 -11.35 15.10
CA MET A 1 -3.94 -10.19 14.44
C MET A 1 -2.49 -10.54 14.17
N LEU A 2 -2.01 -10.34 12.93
CA LEU A 2 -0.63 -10.71 12.54
C LEU A 2 0.45 -9.76 13.10
N ALA A 3 0.03 -8.62 13.67
CA ALA A 3 0.83 -7.79 14.55
C ALA A 3 0.04 -7.60 15.85
N GLY A 4 0.25 -8.50 16.83
CA GLY A 4 -0.29 -8.36 18.18
C GLY A 4 0.65 -7.54 19.06
N PRO A 5 0.16 -6.87 20.13
CA PRO A 5 0.99 -6.09 21.05
C PRO A 5 1.94 -6.96 21.91
N ASP A 6 1.80 -8.28 21.84
CA ASP A 6 2.68 -9.25 22.49
C ASP A 6 4.05 -9.44 21.77
N GLY A 7 4.28 -8.70 20.67
CA GLY A 7 5.43 -8.82 19.76
C GLY A 7 6.74 -8.20 20.24
N THR A 8 7.06 -8.23 21.54
CA THR A 8 8.40 -7.87 22.04
C THR A 8 9.43 -8.99 21.84
N SER A 9 9.20 -9.93 20.92
CA SER A 9 10.21 -10.88 20.47
C SER A 9 11.02 -10.27 19.32
N LEU A 10 12.31 -10.01 19.55
CA LEU A 10 13.27 -9.59 18.53
C LEU A 10 13.60 -10.78 17.59
N GLY A 11 12.65 -11.20 16.75
CA GLY A 11 12.80 -12.32 15.82
C GLY A 11 12.07 -12.10 14.51
N LEU A 12 12.54 -12.73 13.43
CA LEU A 12 11.81 -12.79 12.16
C LEU A 12 10.71 -13.85 12.27
N GLY A 13 9.55 -13.45 12.76
CA GLY A 13 8.35 -14.25 12.73
C GLY A 13 7.77 -14.37 11.32
N ARG A 14 6.70 -15.17 11.22
CA ARG A 14 5.98 -15.37 9.96
C ARG A 14 5.39 -14.06 9.41
N GLY A 15 4.97 -13.16 10.30
CA GLY A 15 4.42 -11.84 9.93
C GLY A 15 5.47 -10.96 9.27
N GLU A 16 6.65 -10.81 9.88
CA GLU A 16 7.74 -9.98 9.33
C GLU A 16 8.18 -10.48 7.96
N VAL A 17 8.32 -11.80 7.77
CA VAL A 17 8.70 -12.39 6.48
C VAL A 17 7.64 -12.11 5.41
N LEU A 18 6.36 -12.27 5.73
CA LEU A 18 5.28 -11.95 4.79
C LEU A 18 5.25 -10.47 4.42
N THR A 19 5.48 -9.56 5.38
CA THR A 19 5.57 -8.12 5.13
C THR A 19 6.75 -7.77 4.22
N LEU A 20 7.92 -8.40 4.42
CA LEU A 20 9.08 -8.20 3.56
C LEU A 20 8.81 -8.64 2.11
N ILE A 21 8.22 -9.82 1.93
CA ILE A 21 7.85 -10.33 0.60
C ILE A 21 6.85 -9.39 -0.07
N ALA A 22 5.81 -8.96 0.67
CA ALA A 22 4.81 -8.02 0.15
C ALA A 22 5.45 -6.69 -0.26
N THR A 23 6.37 -6.16 0.54
CA THR A 23 7.08 -4.90 0.23
C THR A 23 7.85 -5.00 -1.09
N VAL A 24 8.56 -6.11 -1.32
CA VAL A 24 9.28 -6.34 -2.59
C VAL A 24 8.31 -6.46 -3.76
N ALA A 25 7.19 -7.18 -3.60
CA ALA A 25 6.19 -7.33 -4.64
C ALA A 25 5.55 -5.97 -5.04
N ILE A 26 5.18 -5.15 -4.05
CA ILE A 26 4.62 -3.81 -4.28
C ILE A 26 5.67 -2.88 -4.92
N ALA A 27 6.93 -2.94 -4.48
CA ALA A 27 7.99 -2.16 -5.09
C ALA A 27 8.19 -2.53 -6.57
N ALA A 28 8.18 -3.84 -6.88
CA ALA A 28 8.26 -4.33 -8.25
C ALA A 28 7.06 -3.86 -9.08
N GLU A 29 5.84 -3.91 -8.54
CA GLU A 29 4.64 -3.39 -9.21
C GLU A 29 4.80 -1.90 -9.55
N ILE A 30 5.21 -1.06 -8.60
CA ILE A 30 5.40 0.40 -8.81
C ILE A 30 6.43 0.66 -9.92
N LEU A 31 7.55 -0.08 -9.93
CA LEU A 31 8.59 0.07 -10.95
C LEU A 31 8.12 -0.37 -12.34
N LEU A 32 7.39 -1.49 -12.43
CA LEU A 32 6.83 -1.98 -13.69
C LEU A 32 5.78 -1.02 -14.23
N VAL A 33 4.83 -0.58 -13.40
CA VAL A 33 3.82 0.40 -13.81
C VAL A 33 4.50 1.68 -14.25
N GLY A 34 5.44 2.24 -13.48
CA GLY A 34 6.20 3.42 -13.87
C GLY A 34 6.96 3.27 -15.19
N GLY A 35 7.56 2.10 -15.45
CA GLY A 35 8.29 1.79 -16.68
C GLY A 35 7.41 1.62 -17.92
N PHE A 36 6.18 1.11 -17.74
CA PHE A 36 5.22 0.88 -18.82
C PHE A 36 4.17 1.99 -18.98
N ALA A 37 4.01 2.90 -18.01
CA ALA A 37 2.99 3.95 -17.95
C ALA A 37 2.90 4.84 -19.21
N GLY A 38 3.99 5.01 -19.95
CA GLY A 38 4.03 5.77 -21.21
C GLY A 38 3.73 4.95 -22.47
N LYS A 39 3.76 3.61 -22.39
CA LYS A 39 3.70 2.69 -23.54
C LYS A 39 2.35 1.99 -23.70
N VAL A 40 1.50 2.00 -22.67
CA VAL A 40 0.23 1.27 -22.65
C VAL A 40 -0.91 2.14 -22.15
N ASP A 41 -2.15 1.74 -22.50
CA ASP A 41 -3.36 2.37 -21.99
C ASP A 41 -3.53 2.03 -20.50
N VAL A 42 -3.39 3.06 -19.66
CA VAL A 42 -3.49 2.95 -18.20
C VAL A 42 -4.81 2.36 -17.74
N ARG A 43 -5.92 2.68 -18.39
CA ARG A 43 -7.23 2.17 -17.97
C ARG A 43 -7.29 0.66 -18.15
N ARG A 44 -6.73 0.14 -19.25
CA ARG A 44 -6.67 -1.30 -19.51
C ARG A 44 -5.79 -2.02 -18.51
N VAL A 45 -4.63 -1.44 -18.17
CA VAL A 45 -3.73 -2.01 -17.16
C VAL A 45 -4.41 -2.08 -15.79
N SER A 46 -5.06 -1.00 -15.35
CA SER A 46 -5.76 -0.98 -14.05
C SER A 46 -6.87 -2.03 -13.99
N ILE A 47 -7.64 -2.21 -15.07
CA ILE A 47 -8.69 -3.24 -15.13
C ILE A 47 -8.07 -4.64 -15.01
N ILE A 48 -7.00 -4.91 -15.76
CA ILE A 48 -6.30 -6.21 -15.72
C ILE A 48 -5.73 -6.47 -14.33
N GLN A 49 -5.09 -5.49 -13.70
CA GLN A 49 -4.57 -5.61 -12.34
C GLN A 49 -5.66 -5.95 -11.32
N LEU A 50 -6.80 -5.24 -11.36
CA LEU A 50 -7.94 -5.52 -10.47
C LEU A 50 -8.54 -6.90 -10.73
N ALA A 51 -8.66 -7.31 -12.00
CA ALA A 51 -9.19 -8.62 -12.37
C ALA A 51 -8.27 -9.76 -11.90
N VAL A 52 -6.96 -9.61 -12.11
CA VAL A 52 -5.96 -10.60 -11.67
C VAL A 52 -5.91 -10.65 -10.14
N ALA A 53 -5.85 -9.50 -9.46
CA ALA A 53 -5.80 -9.45 -8.01
C ALA A 53 -7.04 -10.07 -7.37
N SER A 54 -8.24 -9.69 -7.83
CA SER A 54 -9.49 -10.28 -7.33
C SER A 54 -9.54 -11.80 -7.56
N THR A 55 -9.19 -12.27 -8.75
CA THR A 55 -9.16 -13.71 -9.07
C THR A 55 -8.18 -14.45 -8.17
N LEU A 56 -6.96 -13.93 -7.97
CA LEU A 56 -5.96 -14.54 -7.10
C LEU A 56 -6.41 -14.56 -5.63
N CYS A 57 -7.00 -13.47 -5.14
CA CYS A 57 -7.56 -13.43 -3.78
C CYS A 57 -8.64 -14.49 -3.57
N PHE A 58 -9.59 -14.63 -4.51
CA PHE A 58 -10.61 -15.68 -4.43
C PHE A 58 -10.02 -17.10 -4.57
N ALA A 59 -9.01 -17.29 -5.42
CA ALA A 59 -8.35 -18.58 -5.60
C ALA A 59 -7.54 -19.01 -4.36
N LEU A 60 -7.01 -18.05 -3.60
CA LEU A 60 -6.26 -18.32 -2.37
C LEU A 60 -7.16 -18.54 -1.14
N MET A 61 -8.43 -18.18 -1.22
CA MET A 61 -9.42 -18.38 -0.16
C MET A 61 -9.45 -19.82 0.44
N PRO A 62 -9.48 -20.91 -0.36
CA PRO A 62 -9.40 -22.27 0.18
C PRO A 62 -8.05 -22.60 0.83
N VAL A 63 -6.96 -21.97 0.38
CA VAL A 63 -5.61 -22.19 0.93
C VAL A 63 -5.44 -21.52 2.28
N THR A 64 -6.09 -20.37 2.49
CA THR A 64 -6.09 -19.65 3.78
C THR A 64 -7.13 -20.20 4.76
N GLY A 65 -7.99 -21.11 4.32
CA GLY A 65 -9.08 -21.68 5.14
C GLY A 65 -10.23 -20.70 5.37
N GLU A 66 -10.30 -19.61 4.59
CA GLU A 66 -11.42 -18.67 4.65
C GLU A 66 -12.62 -19.22 3.87
N SER A 67 -13.82 -18.88 4.32
CA SER A 67 -15.08 -19.25 3.66
C SER A 67 -15.86 -18.00 3.29
N VAL A 68 -16.66 -18.09 2.22
CA VAL A 68 -17.50 -16.96 1.81
C VAL A 68 -18.47 -16.65 2.94
N SER A 69 -18.28 -15.48 3.56
CA SER A 69 -19.13 -14.99 4.64
C SER A 69 -20.59 -14.93 4.19
N HIS A 70 -21.52 -15.03 5.13
CA HIS A 70 -22.94 -14.81 4.86
C HIS A 70 -23.13 -13.44 4.19
N LEU A 71 -23.73 -13.44 2.99
CA LEU A 71 -23.93 -12.25 2.16
C LEU A 71 -25.05 -11.38 2.72
N GLY A 72 -24.84 -10.81 3.90
CA GLY A 72 -25.70 -9.78 4.46
C GLY A 72 -25.57 -8.49 3.65
N TRP A 73 -26.66 -7.72 3.55
CA TRP A 73 -26.68 -6.45 2.83
C TRP A 73 -25.57 -5.48 3.26
N GLY A 74 -25.21 -5.47 4.54
CA GLY A 74 -24.10 -4.65 5.05
C GLY A 74 -22.73 -5.06 4.48
N VAL A 75 -22.46 -6.36 4.36
CA VAL A 75 -21.20 -6.88 3.77
C VAL A 75 -21.16 -6.59 2.28
N ILE A 76 -22.28 -6.75 1.58
CA ILE A 76 -22.40 -6.41 0.15
C ILE A 76 -22.13 -4.92 -0.06
N ALA A 77 -22.78 -4.04 0.71
CA ALA A 77 -22.60 -2.61 0.60
C ALA A 77 -21.15 -2.18 0.91
N ALA A 78 -20.55 -2.72 1.97
CA ALA A 78 -19.16 -2.46 2.32
C ALA A 78 -18.19 -2.96 1.23
N THR A 79 -18.41 -4.17 0.70
CA THR A 79 -17.58 -4.74 -0.37
C THR A 79 -17.69 -3.94 -1.66
N ALA A 80 -18.89 -3.50 -2.03
CA ALA A 80 -19.10 -2.65 -3.19
C ALA A 80 -18.41 -1.28 -3.03
N LEU A 81 -18.54 -0.66 -1.86
CA LEU A 81 -17.89 0.62 -1.55
C LEU A 81 -16.37 0.50 -1.58
N LEU A 82 -15.80 -0.48 -0.88
CA LEU A 82 -14.36 -0.71 -0.83
C LEU A 82 -13.82 -1.12 -2.21
N GLY A 83 -14.53 -1.96 -2.95
CA GLY A 83 -14.17 -2.34 -4.32
C GLY A 83 -14.14 -1.14 -5.27
N PHE A 84 -15.15 -0.26 -5.19
CA PHE A 84 -15.17 0.97 -5.98
C PHE A 84 -14.03 1.93 -5.58
N ALA A 85 -13.81 2.13 -4.28
CA ALA A 85 -12.71 2.95 -3.79
C ALA A 85 -11.35 2.43 -4.28
N SER A 86 -11.11 1.12 -4.18
CA SER A 86 -9.90 0.47 -4.69
C SER A 86 -9.72 0.68 -6.19
N ALA A 87 -10.78 0.52 -6.98
CA ALA A 87 -10.72 0.75 -8.42
C ALA A 87 -10.36 2.20 -8.76
N LEU A 88 -10.96 3.16 -8.05
CA LEU A 88 -10.68 4.59 -8.22
C LEU A 88 -9.22 4.92 -7.86
N ILE A 89 -8.74 4.38 -6.73
CA ILE A 89 -7.35 4.55 -6.29
C ILE A 89 -6.39 3.96 -7.34
N GLN A 90 -6.60 2.72 -7.78
CA GLN A 90 -5.71 2.04 -8.73
C GLN A 90 -5.63 2.77 -10.07
N VAL A 91 -6.76 3.25 -10.60
CA VAL A 91 -6.78 4.02 -11.86
C VAL A 91 -6.05 5.35 -11.68
N THR A 92 -6.29 6.03 -10.56
CA THR A 92 -5.63 7.32 -10.25
C THR A 92 -4.13 7.15 -10.08
N MET A 93 -3.68 6.10 -9.37
CA MET A 93 -2.26 5.78 -9.17
C MET A 93 -1.57 5.50 -10.49
N ASN A 94 -2.11 4.60 -11.30
CA ASN A 94 -1.51 4.27 -12.60
C ASN A 94 -1.47 5.49 -13.53
N TRP A 95 -2.49 6.36 -13.48
CA TRP A 95 -2.49 7.61 -14.23
C TRP A 95 -1.44 8.59 -13.73
N ALA A 96 -1.32 8.75 -12.42
CA ALA A 96 -0.37 9.65 -11.78
C ALA A 96 1.08 9.23 -12.09
N GLN A 97 1.36 7.93 -12.09
CA GLN A 97 2.70 7.40 -12.42
C GLN A 97 3.12 7.63 -13.88
N ARG A 98 2.19 7.97 -14.79
CA ARG A 98 2.56 8.46 -16.14
C ARG A 98 3.17 9.87 -16.09
N LYS A 99 2.74 10.68 -15.13
CA LYS A 99 3.08 12.11 -15.01
C LYS A 99 4.12 12.40 -13.94
N VAL A 100 4.29 11.48 -13.00
CA VAL A 100 5.12 11.61 -11.80
C VAL A 100 6.04 10.41 -11.74
N SER A 101 7.35 10.65 -11.60
CA SER A 101 8.32 9.56 -11.50
C SER A 101 8.06 8.68 -10.27
N PRO A 102 8.42 7.39 -10.31
CA PRO A 102 8.21 6.46 -9.18
C PRO A 102 8.72 7.01 -7.84
N THR A 103 9.88 7.66 -7.84
CA THR A 103 10.48 8.31 -6.66
C THR A 103 9.61 9.41 -6.07
N ARG A 104 9.01 10.27 -6.91
CA ARG A 104 8.09 11.30 -6.43
C ARG A 104 6.78 10.70 -5.92
N ALA A 105 6.31 9.62 -6.53
CA ALA A 105 5.13 8.89 -6.07
C ALA A 105 5.36 8.27 -4.69
N THR A 106 6.54 7.70 -4.42
CA THR A 106 6.87 7.13 -3.10
C THR A 106 6.86 8.18 -1.98
N VAL A 107 7.25 9.43 -2.25
CA VAL A 107 7.12 10.52 -1.26
C VAL A 107 5.67 10.84 -0.95
N ILE A 108 4.83 10.87 -1.97
CA ILE A 108 3.39 11.11 -1.81
C ILE A 108 2.77 9.98 -0.99
N TYR A 109 3.14 8.73 -1.27
CA TYR A 109 2.66 7.56 -0.54
C TYR A 109 3.14 7.53 0.91
N ALA A 110 4.33 8.05 1.21
CA ALA A 110 4.78 8.19 2.59
C ALA A 110 3.98 9.20 3.43
N GLY A 111 3.08 9.98 2.80
CA GLY A 111 2.08 10.76 3.51
C GLY A 111 0.92 9.93 4.07
N GLU A 112 0.72 8.69 3.63
CA GLU A 112 -0.37 7.81 4.05
C GLU A 112 -0.46 7.60 5.57
N PRO A 113 0.64 7.35 6.31
CA PRO A 113 0.57 7.17 7.77
C PRO A 113 0.05 8.42 8.50
N VAL A 114 0.30 9.61 7.97
CA VAL A 114 -0.17 10.87 8.56
C VAL A 114 -1.69 10.99 8.42
N TRP A 115 -2.21 10.72 7.23
CA TRP A 115 -3.65 10.72 6.98
C TRP A 115 -4.36 9.59 7.71
N ALA A 116 -3.78 8.39 7.74
CA ALA A 116 -4.30 7.26 8.48
C ALA A 116 -4.39 7.56 9.99
N GLY A 117 -3.36 8.17 10.57
CA GLY A 117 -3.38 8.60 11.98
C GLY A 117 -4.44 9.68 12.25
N LEU A 118 -4.60 10.66 11.37
CA LEU A 118 -5.61 11.70 11.52
C LEU A 118 -7.03 11.12 11.47
N VAL A 119 -7.32 10.27 10.48
CA VAL A 119 -8.63 9.63 10.31
C VAL A 119 -8.91 8.66 11.47
N GLY A 120 -7.93 7.86 11.89
CA GLY A 120 -8.05 6.98 13.06
C GLY A 120 -8.39 7.77 14.33
N ARG A 121 -7.75 8.93 14.54
CA ARG A 121 -8.06 9.81 15.68
C ARG A 121 -9.49 10.36 15.62
N LEU A 122 -9.95 10.77 14.42
CA LEU A 122 -11.32 11.24 14.21
C LEU A 122 -12.34 10.13 14.40
N ALA A 123 -11.99 8.88 14.08
CA ALA A 123 -12.79 7.69 14.34
C ALA A 123 -12.81 7.28 15.83
N GLY A 124 -12.11 8.01 16.71
CA GLY A 124 -12.07 7.76 18.15
C GLY A 124 -10.98 6.78 18.58
N GLU A 125 -10.11 6.32 17.68
CA GLU A 125 -8.98 5.47 18.05
C GLU A 125 -7.99 6.23 18.94
N ARG A 126 -7.55 5.57 20.01
CA ARG A 126 -6.52 6.10 20.90
C ARG A 126 -5.16 5.80 20.28
N LEU A 127 -4.47 6.84 19.82
CA LEU A 127 -3.11 6.73 19.32
C LEU A 127 -2.13 6.76 20.51
N PRO A 128 -1.50 5.63 20.89
CA PRO A 128 -0.49 5.65 21.93
C PRO A 128 0.71 6.49 21.49
N ALA A 129 1.39 7.14 22.43
CA ALA A 129 2.54 8.01 22.14
C ALA A 129 3.63 7.29 21.31
N LEU A 130 3.81 5.98 21.53
CA LEU A 130 4.76 5.17 20.78
C LEU A 130 4.38 5.00 19.29
N ALA A 131 3.08 4.92 18.97
CA ALA A 131 2.62 4.85 17.58
C ALA A 131 2.88 6.18 16.85
N ILE A 132 2.70 7.31 17.53
CA ILE A 132 3.00 8.64 16.99
C ILE A 132 4.50 8.77 16.71
N LEU A 133 5.35 8.30 17.64
CA LEU A 133 6.80 8.30 17.45
C LEU A 133 7.21 7.40 16.26
N GLY A 134 6.64 6.21 16.16
CA GLY A 134 6.88 5.29 15.03
C GLY A 134 6.48 5.91 13.69
N ALA A 135 5.29 6.53 13.62
CA ALA A 135 4.83 7.24 12.42
C ALA A 135 5.76 8.40 12.05
N ALA A 136 6.21 9.20 13.02
CA ALA A 136 7.16 10.28 12.80
C ALA A 136 8.51 9.77 12.23
N LEU A 137 9.03 8.66 12.77
CA LEU A 137 10.26 8.03 12.29
C LEU A 137 10.12 7.53 10.84
N ILE A 138 8.98 6.95 10.47
CA ILE A 138 8.71 6.50 9.09
C ILE A 138 8.74 7.71 8.14
N VAL A 139 8.04 8.80 8.48
CA VAL A 139 7.98 10.01 7.65
C VAL A 139 9.37 10.63 7.49
N VAL A 140 10.13 10.77 8.57
CA VAL A 140 11.51 11.29 8.52
C VAL A 140 12.41 10.39 7.66
N GLY A 141 12.31 9.07 7.83
CA GLY A 141 13.08 8.10 7.05
C GLY A 141 12.86 8.25 5.55
N VAL A 142 11.61 8.41 5.11
CA VAL A 142 11.32 8.62 3.68
C VAL A 142 11.84 9.97 3.19
N LEU A 143 11.64 11.05 3.93
CA LEU A 143 12.13 12.38 3.56
C LEU A 143 13.67 12.41 3.42
N VAL A 144 14.38 11.76 4.34
CA VAL A 144 15.85 11.65 4.28
C VAL A 144 16.30 10.83 3.07
N SER A 145 15.62 9.72 2.76
CA SER A 145 15.93 8.89 1.60
C SER A 145 15.90 9.70 0.29
N GLU A 146 14.84 10.49 0.11
CA GLU A 146 14.66 11.36 -1.06
C GLU A 146 15.74 12.41 -1.23
N LEU A 147 16.14 13.05 -0.12
CA LEU A 147 17.19 14.08 -0.13
C LEU A 147 18.54 13.48 -0.57
N ARG A 148 18.86 12.25 -0.15
CA ARG A 148 20.11 11.58 -0.54
C ARG A 148 20.14 11.19 -2.02
N PHE A 149 19.01 10.79 -2.60
CA PHE A 149 18.93 10.50 -4.04
C PHE A 149 19.09 11.76 -4.89
N LYS A 150 18.50 12.89 -4.49
CA LYS A 150 18.73 14.18 -5.17
C LYS A 150 20.18 14.64 -5.08
N ALA A 151 20.83 14.47 -3.93
CA ALA A 151 22.24 14.82 -3.77
C ALA A 151 23.16 13.98 -4.68
N LYS A 152 22.88 12.68 -4.83
CA LYS A 152 23.64 11.78 -5.71
C LYS A 152 23.42 12.07 -7.19
N ALA A 153 22.18 12.36 -7.60
CA ALA A 153 21.85 12.72 -8.99
C ALA A 153 22.52 14.04 -9.42
N LYS A 154 22.67 15.00 -8.50
CA LYS A 154 23.36 16.27 -8.75
C LYS A 154 24.89 16.16 -8.76
N ALA A 155 25.45 15.09 -8.19
CA ALA A 155 26.89 14.84 -8.17
C ALA A 155 27.40 14.04 -9.40
N SER A 156 26.48 13.52 -10.24
CA SER A 156 26.80 12.82 -11.49
C SER A 156 26.39 13.59 -12.75
N ALA A 157 26.01 14.87 -12.62
CA ALA A 157 25.76 15.81 -13.71
C ALA A 157 26.82 16.91 -13.68
#